data_AF-A0A5N7IYI3-F1
#
_entry.id   AF-A0A5N7IYI3-F1
#
_cell.length_a   1.000
_cell.length_b   1.000
_cell.length_c   1.000
_cell.angle_alpha   90.00
_cell.angle_beta   90.00
_cell.angle_gamma   90.00
#
_symmetry.space_group_name_H-M   'P 1'
#
loop_
_entity.id
_entity.type
_entity.pdbx_description
1 polymer ?
#
loop_
_entity_poly.entity_id
_entity_poly.type
_entity_poly.pdbx_seq_one_letter_code
_entity_poly.pdbx_strand_id
1 'polypeptide(L)'
;MNRRALGLIEVKGYLGAIEAADIALKSANVNLIGCEITRGGLVTVKLEGDVSSVKAAVEAAEVTMIKLNILVVAHVIARPDTSVWDIVEENIKQEKDIVEEEKMEQEEEIQKVNEIEFIDNNLEDNTRLREELEGKLVNDLRTLARSLNLKNITKKQIKFARKDKLVEEIILFYQRRNN
;
A
#
# COMPACT_ATOMS: atom_id res chain seq x y z
N MET A 1 -31.02 0.13 9.29
CA MET A 1 -30.32 1.10 8.44
C MET A 1 -29.61 2.11 9.34
N ASN A 2 -28.28 2.14 9.25
CA ASN A 2 -27.45 3.02 10.09
C ASN A 2 -27.62 4.46 9.60
N ARG A 3 -28.32 5.29 10.38
CA ARG A 3 -28.58 6.71 10.08
C ARG A 3 -27.45 7.59 10.60
N ARG A 4 -26.21 7.25 10.27
CA ARG A 4 -25.04 8.03 10.70
C ARG A 4 -24.88 9.25 9.80
N ALA A 5 -24.41 10.34 10.38
CA ALA A 5 -24.05 11.52 9.63
C ALA A 5 -22.77 11.25 8.83
N LEU A 6 -22.62 11.93 7.70
CA LEU A 6 -21.46 11.84 6.82
C LEU A 6 -20.70 13.18 6.86
N GLY A 7 -19.40 13.11 7.11
CA GLY A 7 -18.47 14.22 7.00
C GLY A 7 -17.58 14.05 5.78
N LEU A 8 -17.37 15.12 5.03
CA LEU A 8 -16.57 15.14 3.81
C LEU A 8 -15.58 16.31 3.89
N ILE A 9 -14.29 16.03 3.69
CA ILE A 9 -13.24 17.05 3.66
C ILE A 9 -12.38 16.79 2.41
N GLU A 10 -12.52 17.65 1.41
CA GLU A 10 -11.72 17.58 0.18
C GLU A 10 -10.57 18.58 0.24
N VAL A 11 -9.37 18.09 -0.06
CA VAL A 11 -8.13 18.84 -0.02
C VAL A 11 -7.26 18.55 -1.25
N LYS A 12 -6.27 19.42 -1.47
CA LYS A 12 -5.23 19.24 -2.48
C LYS A 12 -4.08 18.41 -1.89
N GLY A 13 -3.86 17.24 -2.49
CA GLY A 13 -2.76 16.33 -2.18
C GLY A 13 -3.08 15.35 -1.06
N TYR A 14 -2.53 14.13 -1.19
CA TYR A 14 -2.76 13.04 -0.26
C TYR A 14 -2.20 13.32 1.15
N LEU A 15 -1.06 14.01 1.26
CA LEU A 15 -0.51 14.42 2.56
C LEU A 15 -1.48 15.32 3.34
N GLY A 16 -2.16 16.25 2.65
CA GLY A 16 -3.18 17.09 3.24
C GLY A 16 -4.37 16.29 3.75
N ALA A 17 -4.74 15.22 3.03
CA ALA A 17 -5.85 14.36 3.44
C ALA A 17 -5.52 13.56 4.69
N ILE A 18 -4.28 13.08 4.81
CA ILE A 18 -3.79 12.42 6.05
C ILE A 18 -3.90 13.37 7.23
N GLU A 19 -3.43 14.61 7.07
CA GLU A 19 -3.49 15.62 8.13
C GLU A 19 -4.95 15.99 8.49
N ALA A 20 -5.80 16.18 7.49
CA ALA A 20 -7.23 16.44 7.71
C ALA A 20 -7.92 15.32 8.47
N ALA A 21 -7.63 14.06 8.13
CA ALA A 21 -8.16 12.90 8.82
C ALA A 21 -7.67 12.83 10.28
N ASP A 22 -6.37 13.03 10.51
CA ASP A 22 -5.78 13.01 11.86
C ASP A 22 -6.41 14.08 12.78
N ILE A 23 -6.56 15.31 12.29
CA ILE A 23 -7.21 16.39 13.03
C ILE A 23 -8.67 16.04 13.33
N ALA A 24 -9.42 15.59 12.33
CA ALA A 24 -10.83 15.27 12.47
C ALA A 24 -11.07 14.15 13.51
N LEU A 25 -10.29 13.06 13.43
CA LEU A 25 -10.36 11.92 14.33
C LEU A 25 -9.97 12.26 15.78
N LYS A 26 -9.05 13.23 15.96
CA LYS A 26 -8.67 13.73 17.29
C LYS A 26 -9.69 14.69 17.88
N SER A 27 -10.50 15.34 17.05
CA SER A 27 -11.38 16.43 17.47
C SER A 27 -12.73 15.95 17.98
N ALA A 28 -13.23 14.81 17.51
CA ALA A 28 -14.50 14.26 17.96
C ALA A 28 -14.58 12.74 17.78
N ASN A 29 -15.60 12.12 18.38
CA ASN A 29 -15.86 10.69 18.23
C ASN A 29 -16.50 10.39 16.86
N VAL A 30 -15.65 10.25 15.85
CA VAL A 30 -16.01 9.91 14.47
C VAL A 30 -15.11 8.78 13.97
N ASN A 31 -15.59 8.02 12.99
CA ASN A 31 -14.81 6.98 12.32
C ASN A 31 -14.41 7.43 10.93
N LEU A 32 -13.18 7.11 10.53
CA LEU A 32 -12.75 7.22 9.13
C LEU A 32 -13.33 6.05 8.36
N ILE A 33 -14.18 6.34 7.38
CA ILE A 33 -14.77 5.31 6.52
C ILE A 33 -13.97 5.13 5.24
N GLY A 34 -13.25 6.16 4.78
CA GLY A 34 -12.36 6.01 3.64
C GLY A 34 -11.79 7.32 3.17
N CYS A 35 -10.92 7.23 2.17
CA CYS A 35 -10.29 8.36 1.51
C CYS A 35 -10.39 8.13 0.01
N GLU A 36 -10.87 9.11 -0.74
CA GLU A 36 -11.09 8.97 -2.18
C GLU A 36 -10.16 9.90 -2.95
N ILE A 37 -9.31 9.32 -3.80
CA ILE A 37 -8.37 10.07 -4.63
C ILE A 37 -9.01 10.25 -6.00
N THR A 38 -9.24 11.51 -6.38
CA THR A 38 -9.75 11.85 -7.71
C THR A 38 -8.65 12.46 -8.58
N ARG A 39 -8.99 12.85 -9.81
CA ARG A 39 -8.00 13.42 -10.75
C ARG A 39 -7.63 14.84 -10.33
N GLY A 40 -6.45 15.29 -10.75
CA GLY A 40 -5.95 16.64 -10.42
C GLY A 40 -5.39 16.77 -9.01
N GLY A 41 -5.11 15.65 -8.34
CA GLY A 41 -4.52 15.63 -7.00
C GLY A 41 -5.49 16.03 -5.90
N LEU A 42 -6.80 15.92 -6.15
CA LEU A 42 -7.83 16.15 -5.16
C LEU A 42 -8.11 14.88 -4.39
N VAL A 43 -8.27 15.01 -3.08
CA VAL A 43 -8.45 13.88 -2.17
C VAL A 43 -9.53 14.22 -1.16
N THR A 44 -10.55 13.37 -1.07
CA THR A 44 -11.69 13.53 -0.15
C THR A 44 -11.61 12.53 1.00
N VAL A 45 -11.50 13.04 2.22
CA VAL A 45 -11.62 12.29 3.47
C VAL A 45 -13.10 12.12 3.81
N LYS A 46 -13.51 10.90 4.14
CA LYS A 46 -14.90 10.54 4.43
C LYS A 46 -15.00 10.04 5.88
N LEU A 47 -15.89 10.64 6.67
CA LEU A 47 -16.06 10.36 8.09
C LEU A 47 -17.51 9.99 8.41
N GLU A 48 -17.73 9.13 9.40
CA GLU A 48 -19.06 8.84 9.93
C GLU A 48 -19.17 9.06 11.44
N GLY A 49 -20.38 9.34 11.92
CA GLY A 49 -20.66 9.43 13.36
C GLY A 49 -22.02 10.06 13.67
N ASP A 50 -22.17 10.51 14.91
CA ASP A 50 -23.30 11.36 15.29
C ASP A 50 -23.17 12.75 14.65
N VAL A 51 -24.30 13.38 14.33
CA VAL A 51 -24.32 14.68 13.63
C VAL A 51 -23.43 15.73 14.30
N SER A 52 -23.47 15.82 15.63
CA SER A 52 -22.66 16.76 16.40
C SER A 52 -21.18 16.44 16.33
N SER A 53 -20.81 15.16 16.43
CA SER A 53 -19.42 14.71 16.37
C SER A 53 -18.83 14.96 14.99
N VAL A 54 -19.59 14.66 13.93
CA VAL A 54 -19.17 14.91 12.54
C VAL A 54 -18.98 16.40 12.27
N LYS A 55 -19.90 17.25 12.73
CA LYS A 55 -19.73 18.71 12.62
C LYS A 55 -18.46 19.21 13.31
N ALA A 56 -18.26 18.81 14.56
CA ALA A 56 -17.08 19.22 15.31
C ALA A 56 -15.77 18.75 14.65
N ALA A 57 -15.73 17.51 14.15
CA ALA A 57 -14.58 16.96 13.45
C ALA A 57 -14.26 17.72 12.15
N VAL A 58 -15.29 17.98 11.33
CA VAL A 58 -15.14 18.66 10.04
C VAL A 58 -14.73 20.12 10.23
N GLU A 59 -15.36 20.86 11.16
CA GLU A 59 -15.01 22.25 11.46
C GLU A 59 -13.57 22.39 11.97
N ALA A 60 -13.11 21.46 12.82
CA ALA A 60 -11.73 21.47 13.34
C ALA A 60 -10.69 21.27 12.22
N ALA A 61 -10.96 20.34 11.31
CA ALA A 61 -10.10 20.11 10.15
C ALA A 61 -10.13 21.29 9.17
N GLU A 62 -11.31 21.83 8.87
CA GLU A 62 -11.52 22.97 7.98
C GLU A 62 -10.65 24.17 8.36
N VAL A 63 -10.66 24.56 9.65
CA VAL A 63 -9.86 25.68 10.15
C VAL A 63 -8.37 25.50 9.87
N THR A 64 -7.84 24.28 9.97
CA THR A 64 -6.42 24.01 9.73
C THR A 64 -6.10 23.91 8.24
N MET A 65 -6.97 23.27 7.46
CA MET A 65 -6.78 23.11 6.01
C MET A 65 -6.87 24.46 5.27
N ILE A 66 -7.68 25.40 5.76
CA ILE A 66 -7.72 26.79 5.27
C ILE A 66 -6.37 27.48 5.50
N LYS A 67 -5.77 27.35 6.70
CA LYS A 67 -4.46 27.95 7.02
C LYS A 67 -3.34 27.43 6.13
N LEU A 68 -3.41 26.16 5.75
CA LEU A 68 -2.46 25.52 4.84
C LEU A 68 -2.74 25.84 3.36
N ASN A 69 -3.85 26.52 3.04
CA ASN A 69 -4.29 26.85 1.68
C ASN A 69 -4.43 25.62 0.75
N ILE A 70 -4.84 24.49 1.33
CA ILE A 70 -5.05 23.23 0.61
C ILE A 70 -6.49 22.75 0.66
N LEU A 71 -7.36 23.37 1.46
CA LEU A 71 -8.79 23.05 1.47
C LEU A 71 -9.43 23.35 0.11
N VAL A 72 -10.24 22.40 -0.37
CA VAL A 72 -11.15 22.59 -1.49
C VAL A 72 -12.57 22.79 -0.98
N VAL A 73 -13.09 21.84 -0.19
CA VAL A 73 -14.41 21.94 0.42
C VAL A 73 -14.49 21.11 1.71
N ALA A 74 -15.29 21.57 2.67
CA ALA A 74 -15.69 20.83 3.86
C ALA A 74 -17.23 20.78 3.93
N HIS A 75 -17.81 19.62 4.20
CA HIS A 75 -19.26 19.45 4.21
C HIS A 75 -19.75 18.38 5.18
N VAL A 76 -20.98 18.57 5.67
CA VAL A 76 -21.65 17.61 6.56
C VAL A 76 -23.05 17.33 6.06
N ILE A 77 -23.36 16.05 5.88
CA ILE A 77 -24.71 15.56 5.62
C ILE A 77 -25.21 14.89 6.90
N ALA A 78 -26.13 15.56 7.61
CA ALA A 78 -26.60 15.08 8.91
C ALA A 78 -27.36 13.74 8.83
N ARG A 79 -28.04 13.49 7.71
CA ARG A 79 -28.88 12.31 7.52
C ARG A 79 -28.94 11.94 6.03
N PRO A 80 -27.81 11.47 5.46
CA PRO A 80 -27.79 10.98 4.09
C PRO A 80 -28.85 9.90 3.88
N ASP A 81 -29.42 9.91 2.68
CA ASP A 81 -30.31 8.83 2.24
C ASP A 81 -29.53 7.51 2.15
N THR A 82 -30.22 6.38 2.25
CA THR A 82 -29.58 5.06 2.20
C THR A 82 -28.91 4.81 0.85
N SER A 83 -29.49 5.24 -0.25
CA SER A 83 -28.87 5.10 -1.57
C SER A 83 -27.63 5.99 -1.74
N VAL A 84 -27.50 7.06 -0.95
CA VAL A 84 -26.26 7.86 -0.90
C VAL A 84 -25.18 7.10 -0.14
N TRP A 85 -25.54 6.42 0.94
CA TRP A 85 -24.60 5.56 1.69
C TRP A 85 -24.05 4.42 0.85
N ASP A 86 -24.88 3.81 0.00
CA ASP A 86 -24.44 2.74 -0.91
C ASP A 86 -23.29 3.21 -1.82
N ILE A 87 -23.41 4.42 -2.39
CA ILE A 87 -22.35 5.05 -3.22
C ILE A 87 -21.07 5.29 -2.39
N VAL A 88 -21.22 5.72 -1.14
CA VAL A 88 -20.08 6.01 -0.25
C VAL A 88 -19.35 4.72 0.14
N GLU A 89 -20.07 3.64 0.41
CA GLU A 89 -19.53 2.35 0.85
C GLU A 89 -18.96 1.48 -0.28
N GLU A 90 -19.51 1.55 -1.50
CA GLU A 90 -19.01 0.78 -2.65
C GLU A 90 -17.52 1.02 -2.93
N ASN A 91 -17.05 2.24 -2.69
CA ASN A 91 -15.65 2.62 -2.83
C ASN A 91 -14.72 1.96 -1.78
N ILE A 92 -15.25 1.55 -0.62
CA ILE A 92 -14.47 0.93 0.47
C ILE A 92 -14.23 -0.56 0.20
N LYS A 93 -15.20 -1.22 -0.45
CA LYS A 93 -15.12 -2.65 -0.76
C LYS A 93 -14.08 -2.92 -1.84
N GLN A 94 -14.02 -2.09 -2.88
CA GLN A 94 -13.03 -2.21 -3.93
C GLN A 94 -11.58 -2.15 -3.40
N GLU A 95 -11.27 -1.28 -2.43
CA GLU A 95 -9.92 -1.25 -1.84
C GLU A 95 -9.61 -2.47 -0.95
N LYS A 96 -10.61 -3.03 -0.26
CA LYS A 96 -10.42 -4.22 0.59
C LYS A 96 -10.21 -5.48 -0.23
N ASP A 97 -11.01 -5.68 -1.28
CA ASP A 97 -10.90 -6.85 -2.15
C ASP A 97 -9.50 -6.92 -2.80
N ILE A 98 -8.95 -5.77 -3.25
CA ILE A 98 -7.59 -5.68 -3.80
C ILE A 98 -6.53 -6.06 -2.77
N VAL A 99 -6.65 -5.58 -1.53
CA VAL A 99 -5.67 -5.87 -0.46
C VAL A 99 -5.76 -7.31 0.03
N GLU A 100 -6.96 -7.91 0.04
CA GLU A 100 -7.16 -9.31 0.41
C GLU A 100 -6.61 -10.26 -0.68
N GLU A 101 -6.82 -9.95 -1.95
CA GLU A 101 -6.21 -10.66 -3.08
C GLU A 101 -4.67 -10.58 -3.03
N GLU A 102 -4.08 -9.38 -2.83
CA GLU A 102 -2.63 -9.21 -2.72
C GLU A 102 -2.03 -9.96 -1.51
N LYS A 103 -2.76 -10.04 -0.39
CA LYS A 103 -2.32 -10.78 0.81
C LYS A 103 -2.36 -12.29 0.60
N MET A 104 -3.41 -12.81 -0.02
CA MET A 104 -3.51 -14.24 -0.36
C MET A 104 -2.39 -14.66 -1.32
N GLU A 105 -2.10 -13.84 -2.33
CA GLU A 105 -0.97 -14.07 -3.25
C GLU A 105 0.39 -14.08 -2.53
N GLN A 106 0.60 -13.15 -1.59
CA GLN A 106 1.83 -13.09 -0.79
C GLN A 106 1.97 -14.27 0.19
N GLU A 107 0.89 -14.70 0.85
CA GLU A 107 0.91 -15.85 1.76
C GLU A 107 1.16 -17.17 1.02
N GLU A 108 0.61 -17.34 -0.18
CA GLU A 108 0.92 -18.48 -1.06
C GLU A 108 2.38 -18.47 -1.54
N GLU A 109 2.95 -17.30 -1.84
CA GLU A 109 4.38 -17.17 -2.17
C GLU A 109 5.27 -17.53 -0.97
N ILE A 110 4.93 -17.06 0.23
CA ILE A 110 5.68 -17.38 1.47
C ILE A 110 5.63 -18.88 1.79
N GLN A 111 4.47 -19.53 1.62
CA GLN A 111 4.34 -20.98 1.79
C GLN A 111 5.19 -21.77 0.79
N LYS A 112 5.20 -21.37 -0.48
CA LYS A 112 6.07 -21.97 -1.50
C LYS A 112 7.56 -21.78 -1.18
N VAL A 113 7.95 -20.65 -0.60
CA VAL A 113 9.34 -20.40 -0.19
C VAL A 113 9.74 -21.29 0.99
N ASN A 114 8.85 -21.47 1.98
CA ASN A 114 9.12 -22.30 3.15
C ASN A 114 9.23 -23.80 2.83
N GLU A 115 8.48 -24.31 1.84
CA GLU A 115 8.64 -25.70 1.37
C GLU A 115 9.99 -25.93 0.64
N ILE A 116 10.62 -24.88 0.11
CA ILE A 116 11.88 -24.97 -0.64
C ILE A 116 13.12 -24.98 0.28
N GLU A 117 13.02 -24.52 1.54
CA GLU A 117 14.16 -24.46 2.48
C GLU A 117 14.64 -25.85 2.98
N PHE A 118 14.01 -26.96 2.59
CA PHE A 118 14.34 -28.30 3.10
C PHE A 118 15.21 -29.20 2.20
N ILE A 119 15.94 -28.65 1.22
CA ILE A 119 16.81 -29.45 0.34
C ILE A 119 18.25 -28.94 0.39
N ASP A 120 19.02 -29.53 1.30
CA ASP A 120 20.49 -29.44 1.36
C ASP A 120 21.11 -30.24 0.21
N ASN A 121 22.07 -29.65 -0.52
CA ASN A 121 23.22 -30.34 -1.12
C ASN A 121 24.25 -29.33 -1.73
N ASN A 122 25.51 -29.47 -1.28
CA ASN A 122 26.79 -28.89 -1.76
C ASN A 122 27.18 -27.45 -1.35
N LEU A 123 27.84 -27.31 -0.19
CA LEU A 123 28.38 -26.04 0.33
C LEU A 123 29.64 -25.51 -0.41
N GLU A 124 30.46 -26.37 -1.01
CA GLU A 124 31.74 -25.94 -1.61
C GLU A 124 31.57 -25.20 -2.95
N ASP A 125 30.65 -25.66 -3.81
CA ASP A 125 30.36 -25.00 -5.10
C ASP A 125 29.62 -23.67 -4.91
N ASN A 126 28.76 -23.59 -3.89
CA ASN A 126 28.05 -22.36 -3.53
C ASN A 126 28.99 -21.26 -3.02
N THR A 127 30.03 -21.64 -2.28
CA THR A 127 31.01 -20.67 -1.74
C THR A 127 31.80 -20.02 -2.88
N ARG A 128 32.30 -20.81 -3.84
CA ARG A 128 33.05 -20.29 -5.01
C ARG A 128 32.17 -19.44 -5.94
N LEU A 129 30.95 -19.88 -6.21
CA LEU A 129 30.01 -19.14 -7.05
C LEU A 129 29.65 -17.79 -6.41
N ARG A 130 29.48 -17.77 -5.08
CA ARG A 130 29.20 -16.56 -4.32
C ARG A 130 30.36 -15.57 -4.41
N GLU A 131 31.59 -16.02 -4.22
CA GLU A 131 32.80 -15.20 -4.36
C GLU A 131 32.91 -14.60 -5.77
N GLU A 132 32.63 -15.39 -6.82
CA GLU A 132 32.67 -14.89 -8.20
C GLU A 132 31.61 -13.82 -8.46
N LEU A 133 30.38 -14.01 -7.96
CA LEU A 133 29.28 -13.06 -8.13
C LEU A 133 29.50 -11.79 -7.30
N GLU A 134 30.08 -11.92 -6.10
CA GLU A 134 30.51 -10.78 -5.28
C GLU A 134 31.66 -10.00 -5.91
N GLY A 135 32.45 -10.59 -6.81
CA GLY A 135 33.46 -9.90 -7.62
C GLY A 135 32.89 -9.02 -8.74
N LYS A 136 31.64 -9.26 -9.18
CA LYS A 136 31.03 -8.55 -10.33
C LYS A 136 30.40 -7.21 -9.95
N LEU A 137 30.21 -6.34 -10.95
CA LEU A 137 29.48 -5.09 -10.76
C LEU A 137 27.98 -5.35 -10.67
N VAL A 138 27.27 -4.48 -9.96
CA VAL A 138 25.81 -4.58 -9.78
C VAL A 138 25.07 -4.61 -11.13
N ASN A 139 25.56 -3.87 -12.13
CA ASN A 139 24.96 -3.88 -13.46
C ASN A 139 25.12 -5.22 -14.19
N ASP A 140 26.26 -5.90 -14.02
CA ASP A 140 26.49 -7.23 -14.61
C ASP A 140 25.59 -8.26 -13.93
N LEU A 141 25.44 -8.16 -12.60
CA LEU A 141 24.52 -9.00 -11.83
C LEU A 141 23.05 -8.78 -12.25
N ARG A 142 22.63 -7.53 -12.50
CA ARG A 142 21.29 -7.23 -13.03
C ARG A 142 21.10 -7.78 -14.44
N THR A 143 22.13 -7.72 -15.27
CA THR A 143 22.09 -8.25 -16.64
C THR A 143 21.98 -9.77 -16.62
N LEU A 144 22.81 -10.41 -15.80
CA LEU A 144 22.76 -11.85 -15.55
C LEU A 144 21.40 -12.27 -15.01
N ALA A 145 20.88 -11.60 -13.98
CA ALA A 145 19.55 -11.85 -13.41
C ALA A 145 18.41 -11.73 -14.45
N ARG A 146 18.49 -10.78 -15.39
CA ARG A 146 17.52 -10.67 -16.48
C ARG A 146 17.65 -11.79 -17.50
N SER A 147 18.88 -12.21 -17.82
CA SER A 147 19.14 -13.31 -18.77
C SER A 147 18.71 -14.67 -18.24
N LEU A 148 18.82 -14.88 -16.92
CA LEU A 148 18.41 -16.12 -16.24
C LEU A 148 16.89 -16.23 -16.06
N ASN A 149 16.12 -15.19 -16.41
CA ASN A 149 14.66 -15.13 -16.27
C ASN A 149 14.17 -15.62 -14.90
N LEU A 150 14.76 -15.05 -13.85
CA LEU A 150 14.48 -15.42 -12.46
C LEU A 150 12.99 -15.29 -12.15
N LYS A 151 12.35 -16.39 -11.72
CA LYS A 151 10.92 -16.40 -11.36
C LYS A 151 10.63 -15.72 -10.02
N ASN A 152 11.62 -15.66 -9.14
CA ASN A 152 11.49 -15.15 -7.76
C ASN A 152 11.69 -13.63 -7.63
N ILE A 153 12.05 -12.94 -8.71
CA ILE A 153 12.26 -11.49 -8.68
C ILE A 153 11.76 -10.86 -9.99
N THR A 154 10.83 -9.91 -9.86
CA THR A 154 10.28 -9.19 -11.00
C THR A 154 11.33 -8.30 -11.66
N LYS A 155 11.13 -7.96 -12.94
CA LYS A 155 12.02 -7.04 -13.68
C LYS A 155 12.20 -5.68 -12.99
N LYS A 156 11.15 -5.21 -12.30
CA LYS A 156 11.17 -3.96 -11.50
C LYS A 156 12.04 -4.14 -10.26
N GLN A 157 11.93 -5.26 -9.55
CA GLN A 157 12.76 -5.55 -8.39
C GLN A 157 14.24 -5.72 -8.79
N ILE A 158 14.57 -6.39 -9.90
CA ILE A 158 15.96 -6.47 -10.40
C ILE A 158 16.57 -5.07 -10.64
N LYS A 159 15.77 -4.12 -11.16
CA LYS A 159 16.24 -2.76 -11.44
C LYS A 159 16.72 -2.03 -10.18
N PHE A 160 16.07 -2.26 -9.03
CA PHE A 160 16.36 -1.57 -7.77
C PHE A 160 17.05 -2.43 -6.72
N ALA A 161 17.24 -3.73 -7.01
CA ALA A 161 17.88 -4.66 -6.10
C ALA A 161 19.31 -4.22 -5.78
N ARG A 162 19.69 -4.43 -4.52
CA ARG A 162 21.04 -4.31 -4.02
C ARG A 162 21.87 -5.55 -4.41
N LYS A 163 23.19 -5.43 -4.27
CA LYS A 163 24.15 -6.44 -4.76
C LYS A 163 23.94 -7.80 -4.10
N ASP A 164 23.88 -7.80 -2.78
CA ASP A 164 23.52 -8.92 -1.91
C ASP A 164 22.29 -9.68 -2.41
N LYS A 165 21.18 -8.97 -2.66
CA LYS A 165 19.94 -9.61 -3.10
C LYS A 165 20.06 -10.22 -4.49
N LEU A 166 20.80 -9.58 -5.41
CA LEU A 166 21.03 -10.15 -6.74
C LEU A 166 21.90 -11.42 -6.69
N VAL A 167 22.93 -11.44 -5.85
CA VAL A 167 23.80 -12.60 -5.66
C VAL A 167 23.01 -13.78 -5.12
N GLU A 168 22.20 -13.55 -4.08
CA GLU A 168 21.34 -14.56 -3.46
C GLU A 168 20.38 -15.21 -4.48
N GLU A 169 19.63 -14.39 -5.23
CA GLU A 169 18.65 -14.89 -6.21
C GLU A 169 19.30 -15.66 -7.37
N ILE A 170 20.49 -15.25 -7.80
CA ILE A 170 21.25 -15.95 -8.85
C ILE A 170 21.75 -17.30 -8.34
N ILE A 171 22.24 -17.37 -7.10
CA ILE A 171 22.68 -18.62 -6.48
C ILE A 171 21.49 -19.58 -6.35
N LEU A 172 20.35 -19.11 -5.82
CA LEU A 172 19.12 -19.89 -5.69
C LEU A 172 18.66 -20.46 -7.04
N PHE A 173 18.80 -19.70 -8.13
CA PHE A 173 18.47 -20.18 -9.47
C PHE A 173 19.36 -21.35 -9.92
N TYR A 174 20.66 -21.28 -9.69
CA TYR A 174 21.58 -22.37 -10.07
C TYR A 174 21.39 -23.61 -9.19
N GLN A 175 21.10 -23.43 -7.90
CA GLN A 175 20.76 -24.54 -7.00
C GLN A 175 19.51 -25.29 -7.47
N ARG A 176 18.46 -24.57 -7.88
CA ARG A 176 17.23 -25.17 -8.44
C ARG A 176 17.42 -25.86 -9.78
N ARG A 177 18.48 -25.56 -10.52
CA ARG A 177 18.75 -26.16 -11.84
C ARG A 177 19.56 -27.44 -11.75
N ASN A 178 20.31 -27.62 -10.65
CA ASN A 178 21.19 -28.78 -10.43
C ASN A 178 20.54 -29.89 -9.58
N ASN A 179 19.32 -29.68 -9.09
CA ASN A 179 18.43 -30.69 -8.51
C ASN A 179 17.33 -31.07 -9.51
#